data_AF-A0AAW2MQY0-F1
#
_entry.id   AF-A0AAW2MQY0-F1
#
_cell.length_a   1.000
_cell.length_b   1.000
_cell.length_c   1.000
_cell.angle_alpha   90.00
_cell.angle_beta   90.00
_cell.angle_gamma   90.00
#
_symmetry.space_group_name_H-M   'P 1'
#
loop_
_entity.id
_entity.type
_entity.pdbx_description
1 polymer ?
#
loop_
_entity_poly.entity_id
_entity_poly.type
_entity_poly.pdbx_seq_one_letter_code
_entity_poly.pdbx_strand_id
1 'polypeptide(L)'
;MIKGISGGQKKRLATGELLVGPSRVLFMDEISTGLDSATTYQIIKYLRHSTRALEGTTVISLLQPAPETYELFDDLILLSEGKIVYQGPRAVVLEFFASMGFSCPDRKNVADFLQEVISKKDQEQYWASPDRPYRYIPVMRFAEAFSSYSIGKNLSEELDVPFDKRYNHPAALSSSHYGVKKIELLKTNFDWQLLLMKRNLFIYVFKFIQIINISLTAVNYVVNEMAPGWTRLWSLSQQHGGQQIDARVSKWRNYKIKLVAGVLGEAMFPEARVGGPYQPRRLDLAFTSTVAFPPHRALASIWPQKGSWERL
;
A
#
# COMPACT_ATOMS: atom_id res chain seq x y z
N MET A 1 24.99 10.03 -0.81
CA MET A 1 23.81 9.92 0.07
C MET A 1 24.27 9.45 1.44
N ILE A 2 24.00 10.23 2.48
CA ILE A 2 24.25 9.78 3.86
C ILE A 2 23.36 8.56 4.10
N LYS A 3 23.95 7.43 4.50
CA LYS A 3 23.17 6.24 4.89
C LYS A 3 22.31 6.62 6.09
N GLY A 4 20.99 6.65 5.89
CA GLY A 4 20.02 6.85 6.97
C GLY A 4 19.80 5.57 7.78
N ILE A 5 18.71 5.56 8.55
CA ILE A 5 18.27 4.39 9.31
C ILE A 5 18.03 3.16 8.42
N SER A 6 18.28 1.97 8.97
CA SER A 6 18.11 0.69 8.27
C SER A 6 16.64 0.42 7.91
N GLY A 7 16.38 -0.50 6.98
CA GLY A 7 15.00 -0.88 6.61
C GLY A 7 14.16 -1.29 7.82
N GLY A 8 14.71 -2.11 8.71
CA GLY A 8 14.01 -2.53 9.91
C GLY A 8 13.83 -1.44 10.97
N GLN A 9 14.72 -0.44 11.01
CA GLN A 9 14.51 0.76 11.83
C GLN A 9 13.38 1.64 11.26
N LYS A 10 13.29 1.80 9.92
CA LYS A 10 12.19 2.52 9.28
C LYS A 10 10.85 1.88 9.59
N LYS A 11 10.77 0.54 9.52
CA LYS A 11 9.53 -0.19 9.78
C LYS A 11 9.07 -0.04 11.24
N ARG A 12 10.01 -0.14 12.20
CA ARG A 12 9.71 0.14 13.63
C ARG A 12 9.23 1.57 13.87
N LEU A 13 9.83 2.55 13.19
CA LEU A 13 9.39 3.95 13.28
C LEU A 13 7.95 4.12 12.74
N ALA A 14 7.65 3.52 11.59
CA ALA A 14 6.32 3.57 11.00
C ALA A 14 5.26 2.86 11.87
N THR A 15 5.60 1.72 12.48
CA THR A 15 4.72 1.07 13.46
C THR A 15 4.49 1.95 14.68
N GLY A 16 5.55 2.59 15.19
CA GLY A 16 5.44 3.55 16.29
C GLY A 16 4.51 4.72 15.95
N GLU A 17 4.65 5.29 14.75
CA GLU A 17 3.77 6.36 14.26
C GLU A 17 2.29 5.92 14.22
N LEU A 18 1.99 4.71 13.75
CA LEU A 18 0.61 4.19 13.72
C LEU A 18 0.00 4.00 15.12
N LEU A 19 0.84 3.65 16.11
CA LEU A 19 0.43 3.51 17.51
C LEU A 19 0.21 4.85 18.22
N VAL A 20 0.76 5.94 17.67
CA VAL A 20 0.51 7.29 18.18
C VAL A 20 -0.88 7.73 17.72
N GLY A 21 -1.87 7.52 18.58
CA GLY A 21 -3.22 8.02 18.35
C GLY A 21 -4.26 7.27 19.17
N PRO A 22 -5.53 7.71 19.13
CA PRO A 22 -6.64 7.06 19.81
C PRO A 22 -7.16 5.81 19.07
N SER A 23 -6.41 5.26 18.10
CA SER A 23 -6.85 4.16 17.26
C SER A 23 -6.99 2.88 18.07
N ARG A 24 -8.22 2.37 18.18
CA ARG A 24 -8.51 1.09 18.84
C ARG A 24 -8.42 -0.11 17.92
N VAL A 25 -8.47 0.11 16.60
CA VAL A 25 -8.35 -0.95 15.60
C VAL A 25 -7.17 -0.64 14.68
N LEU A 26 -6.24 -1.58 14.57
CA LEU A 26 -5.03 -1.46 13.77
C LEU A 26 -5.04 -2.50 12.66
N PHE A 27 -4.80 -2.06 11.44
CA PHE A 27 -4.63 -2.94 10.28
C PHE A 27 -3.20 -2.82 9.79
N MET A 28 -2.51 -3.95 9.65
CA MET A 28 -1.10 -4.00 9.35
C MET A 28 -0.86 -4.98 8.22
N ASP A 29 -0.51 -4.45 7.05
CA ASP A 29 -0.24 -5.27 5.87
C ASP A 29 1.25 -5.56 5.70
N GLU A 30 1.58 -6.82 5.40
CA GLU A 30 2.92 -7.31 5.06
C GLU A 30 4.06 -6.81 5.99
N ILE A 31 3.85 -6.76 7.31
CA ILE A 31 4.83 -6.13 8.21
C ILE A 31 6.14 -6.91 8.35
N SER A 32 6.21 -8.17 7.94
CA SER A 32 7.45 -8.97 7.92
C SER A 32 8.35 -8.69 6.71
N THR A 33 7.86 -8.07 5.62
CA THR A 33 8.65 -7.89 4.39
C THR A 33 9.90 -7.03 4.63
N GLY A 34 11.06 -7.58 4.24
CA GLY A 34 12.35 -6.89 4.41
C GLY A 34 12.86 -6.83 5.85
N LEU A 35 12.30 -7.64 6.75
CA LEU A 35 12.81 -7.85 8.12
C LEU A 35 13.39 -9.26 8.29
N ASP A 36 14.31 -9.40 9.23
CA ASP A 36 14.70 -10.71 9.75
C ASP A 36 13.61 -11.29 10.67
N SER A 37 13.64 -12.61 10.84
CA SER A 37 12.65 -13.35 11.66
C SER A 37 12.66 -12.91 13.12
N ALA A 38 13.84 -12.63 13.69
CA ALA A 38 13.96 -12.19 15.08
C ALA A 38 13.34 -10.80 15.30
N THR A 39 13.63 -9.82 14.43
CA THR A 39 13.02 -8.49 14.49
C THR A 39 11.51 -8.58 14.29
N THR A 40 11.04 -9.41 13.36
CA THR A 40 9.60 -9.64 13.13
C THR A 40 8.93 -10.15 14.41
N TYR A 41 9.49 -11.18 15.03
CA TYR A 41 8.97 -11.73 16.30
C TYR A 41 8.88 -10.65 17.39
N GLN A 42 9.91 -9.81 17.55
CA GLN A 42 9.88 -8.73 18.55
C GLN A 42 8.80 -7.69 18.27
N ILE A 43 8.60 -7.32 17.00
CA ILE A 43 7.53 -6.38 16.60
C ILE A 43 6.16 -6.98 16.90
N ILE A 44 5.90 -8.22 16.48
CA ILE A 44 4.60 -8.89 16.73
C ILE A 44 4.35 -9.05 18.23
N LYS A 45 5.37 -9.43 19.00
CA LYS A 45 5.29 -9.56 20.46
C LYS A 45 4.92 -8.23 21.12
N TYR A 46 5.54 -7.13 20.68
CA TYR A 46 5.21 -5.79 21.16
C TYR A 46 3.79 -5.36 20.78
N LEU A 47 3.37 -5.64 19.54
CA LEU A 47 2.02 -5.35 19.08
C LEU A 47 0.97 -6.12 19.87
N ARG A 48 1.20 -7.40 20.15
CA ARG A 48 0.33 -8.20 21.02
C ARG A 48 0.19 -7.58 22.40
N HIS A 49 1.31 -7.17 23.01
CA HIS A 49 1.29 -6.54 24.33
C HIS A 49 0.57 -5.20 24.31
N SER A 50 0.82 -4.37 23.29
CA SER A 50 0.19 -3.05 23.11
C SER A 50 -1.32 -3.19 22.87
N THR A 51 -1.74 -4.15 22.05
CA THR A 51 -3.15 -4.44 21.78
C THR A 51 -3.89 -4.81 23.06
N ARG A 52 -3.28 -5.63 23.92
CA ARG A 52 -3.85 -5.98 25.23
C ARG A 52 -3.89 -4.80 26.19
N ALA A 53 -2.83 -4.01 26.25
CA ALA A 53 -2.75 -2.85 27.15
C ALA A 53 -3.73 -1.73 26.76
N LEU A 54 -3.99 -1.56 25.47
CA LEU A 54 -4.87 -0.52 24.92
C LEU A 54 -6.32 -1.02 24.72
N GLU A 55 -6.62 -2.28 25.05
CA GLU A 55 -7.91 -2.92 24.79
C GLU A 55 -8.37 -2.74 23.32
N GLY A 56 -7.42 -2.91 22.40
CA GLY A 56 -7.63 -2.75 20.96
C GLY A 56 -7.78 -4.07 20.21
N THR A 57 -7.93 -3.97 18.89
CA THR A 57 -7.92 -5.09 17.95
C THR A 57 -6.85 -4.84 16.90
N THR A 58 -6.00 -5.84 16.62
CA THR A 58 -4.92 -5.70 15.64
C THR A 58 -4.99 -6.83 14.63
N VAL A 59 -5.21 -6.48 13.37
CA VAL A 59 -5.26 -7.40 12.24
C VAL A 59 -3.94 -7.30 11.48
N ILE A 60 -3.24 -8.43 11.33
CA ILE A 60 -1.92 -8.47 10.72
C ILE A 60 -1.91 -9.49 9.57
N SER A 61 -1.47 -9.03 8.40
CA SER A 61 -1.13 -9.89 7.27
C SER A 61 0.34 -10.28 7.35
N LEU A 62 0.62 -11.59 7.34
CA LEU A 62 1.98 -12.14 7.38
C LEU A 62 2.16 -13.20 6.30
N LEU A 63 3.20 -13.05 5.48
CA LEU A 63 3.64 -14.10 4.58
C LEU A 63 4.59 -15.05 5.33
N GLN A 64 4.21 -16.33 5.40
CA GLN A 64 5.06 -17.44 5.91
C GLN A 64 5.73 -17.13 7.26
N PRO A 65 4.95 -16.95 8.34
CA PRO A 65 5.51 -16.65 9.65
C PRO A 65 6.32 -17.83 10.19
N ALA A 66 7.43 -17.51 10.86
CA ALA A 66 8.17 -18.47 11.66
C ALA A 66 7.27 -19.07 12.77
N PRO A 67 7.49 -20.33 13.19
CA PRO A 67 6.65 -21.00 14.19
C PRO A 67 6.45 -20.17 15.47
N GLU A 68 7.52 -19.55 15.98
CA GLU A 68 7.48 -18.72 17.19
C GLU A 68 6.61 -17.49 17.03
N THR A 69 6.54 -16.94 15.81
CA THR A 69 5.70 -15.79 15.48
C THR A 69 4.25 -16.22 15.29
N TYR A 70 4.01 -17.36 14.66
CA TYR A 70 2.68 -17.96 14.51
C TYR A 70 2.00 -18.20 15.88
N GLU A 71 2.75 -18.67 16.88
CA GLU A 71 2.24 -18.92 18.23
C GLU A 71 1.81 -17.65 18.99
N LEU A 72 2.17 -16.45 18.51
CA LEU A 72 1.76 -15.18 19.13
C LEU A 72 0.33 -14.79 18.78
N PHE A 73 -0.27 -15.40 17.76
CA PHE A 73 -1.63 -15.09 17.31
C PHE A 73 -2.67 -15.89 18.09
N ASP A 74 -3.76 -15.20 18.42
CA ASP A 74 -4.89 -15.78 19.13
C ASP A 74 -5.87 -16.40 18.10
N ASP A 75 -6.23 -15.66 17.04
CA ASP A 75 -7.08 -16.11 15.93
C ASP A 75 -6.34 -16.14 14.58
N LEU A 76 -6.93 -16.86 13.62
CA LEU A 76 -6.48 -16.91 12.23
C LEU A 76 -7.64 -16.63 11.29
N ILE A 77 -7.34 -15.94 10.20
CA ILE A 77 -8.19 -15.84 9.02
C ILE A 77 -7.36 -16.38 7.84
N LEU A 78 -7.85 -17.45 7.22
CA LEU A 78 -7.21 -18.06 6.06
C LEU A 78 -8.00 -17.67 4.82
N LEU A 79 -7.36 -16.91 3.92
CA LEU A 79 -7.95 -16.46 2.67
C LEU A 79 -7.31 -17.16 1.49
N SER A 80 -8.14 -17.69 0.59
CA SER A 80 -7.69 -18.27 -0.67
C SER A 80 -8.74 -18.06 -1.76
N GLU A 81 -8.32 -17.69 -2.97
CA GLU A 81 -9.19 -17.42 -4.13
C GLU A 81 -10.38 -16.48 -3.80
N GLY A 82 -10.14 -15.47 -2.95
CA GLY A 82 -11.17 -14.52 -2.50
C GLY A 82 -12.22 -15.09 -1.52
N LYS A 83 -11.97 -16.26 -0.94
CA LYS A 83 -12.86 -16.93 0.04
C LYS A 83 -12.17 -17.12 1.37
N ILE A 84 -12.97 -17.09 2.44
CA ILE A 84 -12.53 -17.49 3.77
C ILE A 84 -12.60 -19.01 3.85
N VAL A 85 -11.43 -19.61 3.95
CA VAL A 85 -11.25 -21.06 4.11
C VAL A 85 -11.43 -21.44 5.58
N TYR A 86 -10.97 -20.58 6.48
CA TYR A 86 -11.08 -20.76 7.92
C TYR A 86 -11.02 -19.40 8.61
N GLN A 87 -11.81 -19.21 9.66
CA GLN A 87 -11.72 -18.08 10.56
C GLN A 87 -12.00 -18.52 12.00
N GLY A 88 -11.09 -18.23 12.93
CA GLY A 88 -11.28 -18.54 14.34
C GLY A 88 -9.99 -18.87 15.08
N PRO A 89 -10.10 -19.49 16.27
CA PRO A 89 -8.97 -19.74 17.15
C PRO A 89 -7.89 -20.60 16.52
N ARG A 90 -6.65 -20.13 16.61
CA ARG A 90 -5.47 -20.85 16.08
C ARG A 90 -5.39 -22.30 16.58
N ALA A 91 -5.76 -22.55 17.83
CA ALA A 91 -5.68 -23.86 18.45
C ALA A 91 -6.54 -24.94 17.76
N VAL A 92 -7.66 -24.55 17.14
CA VAL A 92 -8.65 -25.50 16.57
C VAL A 92 -8.48 -25.66 15.06
N VAL A 93 -7.60 -24.89 14.42
CA VAL A 93 -7.41 -24.92 12.96
C VAL A 93 -7.00 -26.30 12.45
N LEU A 94 -6.14 -27.00 13.19
CA LEU A 94 -5.68 -28.33 12.82
C LEU A 94 -6.81 -29.37 12.90
N GLU A 95 -7.70 -29.25 13.88
CA GLU A 95 -8.88 -30.13 14.01
C GLU A 95 -9.84 -29.94 12.84
N PHE A 96 -10.01 -28.70 12.37
CA PHE A 96 -10.82 -28.41 11.18
C PHE A 96 -10.25 -29.12 9.93
N PHE A 97 -8.94 -29.00 9.67
CA PHE A 97 -8.31 -29.70 8.53
C PHE A 97 -8.28 -31.22 8.70
N ALA A 98 -8.15 -31.72 9.94
CA ALA A 98 -8.26 -33.15 10.26
C ALA A 98 -9.67 -33.69 9.94
N SER A 99 -10.73 -32.92 10.24
CA SER A 99 -12.11 -33.31 9.88
C SER A 99 -12.34 -33.41 8.37
N MET A 100 -11.51 -32.73 7.57
CA MET A 100 -11.50 -32.77 6.11
C MET A 100 -10.57 -33.85 5.54
N GLY A 101 -9.89 -34.63 6.39
CA GLY A 101 -9.01 -35.73 6.00
C GLY A 101 -7.53 -35.37 5.85
N PHE A 102 -7.12 -34.17 6.30
CA PHE A 102 -5.73 -33.70 6.21
C PHE A 102 -5.07 -33.64 7.59
N SER A 103 -3.83 -34.13 7.69
CA SER A 103 -3.05 -34.05 8.93
C SER A 103 -1.73 -33.30 8.70
N CYS A 104 -1.33 -32.50 9.69
CA CYS A 104 -0.05 -31.81 9.68
C CYS A 104 1.05 -32.75 10.23
N PRO A 105 2.16 -32.98 9.50
CA PRO A 105 3.29 -33.74 10.00
C PRO A 105 4.00 -33.02 11.17
N ASP A 106 4.50 -33.78 12.16
CA ASP A 106 5.11 -33.23 13.39
C ASP A 106 6.28 -32.26 13.17
N ARG A 107 7.04 -32.45 12.07
CA ARG A 107 8.22 -31.63 11.74
C ARG A 107 7.90 -30.42 10.86
N LYS A 108 6.66 -30.29 10.40
CA LYS A 108 6.23 -29.22 9.49
C LYS A 108 5.72 -28.04 10.32
N ASN A 109 6.09 -26.83 9.91
CA ASN A 109 5.49 -25.62 10.45
C ASN A 109 4.00 -25.58 10.09
N VAL A 110 3.14 -25.36 11.09
CA VAL A 110 1.68 -25.28 10.90
C VAL A 110 1.31 -24.19 9.90
N ALA A 111 1.96 -23.03 9.95
CA ALA A 111 1.68 -21.95 9.01
C ALA A 111 1.94 -22.36 7.54
N ASP A 112 3.02 -23.10 7.30
CA ASP A 112 3.37 -23.61 5.98
C ASP A 112 2.42 -24.74 5.54
N PHE A 113 2.04 -25.63 6.47
CA PHE A 113 1.02 -26.64 6.24
C PHE A 113 -0.31 -26.01 5.77
N LEU A 114 -0.77 -24.97 6.47
CA LEU A 114 -2.02 -24.27 6.13
C LEU A 114 -1.97 -23.62 4.74
N GLN A 115 -0.78 -23.23 4.26
CA GLN A 115 -0.57 -22.69 2.91
C GLN A 115 -0.61 -23.77 1.85
N GLU A 116 0.02 -24.89 2.14
CA GLU A 116 0.23 -25.95 1.17
C GLU A 116 -1.00 -26.86 1.06
N VAL A 117 -1.77 -27.07 2.13
CA VAL A 117 -2.99 -27.88 2.12
C VAL A 117 -4.10 -27.28 1.24
N ILE A 118 -4.09 -25.96 1.04
CA ILE A 118 -5.00 -25.26 0.11
C ILE A 118 -4.44 -25.17 -1.31
N SER A 119 -3.15 -25.49 -1.52
CA SER A 119 -2.48 -25.47 -2.82
C SER A 119 -2.73 -26.76 -3.59
N LYS A 120 -3.15 -26.65 -4.85
CA LYS A 120 -3.34 -27.81 -5.74
C LYS A 120 -2.08 -28.67 -5.90
N LYS A 121 -0.90 -28.08 -5.80
CA LYS A 121 0.38 -28.79 -6.01
C LYS A 121 0.76 -29.66 -4.82
N ASP A 122 0.40 -29.22 -3.62
CA ASP A 122 1.01 -29.69 -2.38
C ASP A 122 -0.02 -30.32 -1.42
N GLN A 123 -1.31 -30.37 -1.80
CA GLN A 123 -2.37 -30.91 -0.96
C GLN A 123 -2.28 -32.44 -0.76
N GLU A 124 -1.78 -33.19 -1.75
CA GLU A 124 -1.75 -34.66 -1.71
C GLU A 124 -0.88 -35.23 -0.58
N GLN A 125 0.28 -34.60 -0.32
CA GLN A 125 1.22 -35.04 0.72
C GLN A 125 0.66 -34.97 2.15
N TYR A 126 -0.44 -34.25 2.35
CA TYR A 126 -1.09 -34.10 3.65
C TYR A 126 -2.31 -35.00 3.85
N TRP A 127 -2.65 -35.80 2.85
CA TRP A 127 -3.79 -36.71 2.92
C TRP A 127 -3.53 -37.80 3.94
N ALA A 128 -4.36 -37.86 4.98
CA ALA A 128 -4.17 -38.75 6.13
C ALA A 128 -5.27 -39.80 6.27
N SER A 129 -6.19 -39.91 5.30
CA SER A 129 -7.28 -40.88 5.33
C SER A 129 -6.87 -42.19 4.61
N PRO A 130 -6.56 -43.28 5.35
CA PRO A 130 -6.15 -44.55 4.73
C PRO A 130 -7.28 -45.22 3.94
N ASP A 131 -8.54 -44.96 4.30
CA ASP A 131 -9.70 -45.64 3.73
C ASP A 131 -10.16 -45.06 2.38
N ARG A 132 -9.63 -43.90 1.96
CA ARG A 132 -10.09 -43.17 0.78
C ARG A 132 -8.91 -42.74 -0.08
N PRO A 133 -8.96 -42.95 -1.42
CA PRO A 133 -7.94 -42.42 -2.30
C PRO A 133 -7.99 -40.90 -2.31
N TYR A 134 -6.82 -40.27 -2.41
CA TYR A 134 -6.73 -38.83 -2.50
C TYR A 134 -7.46 -38.30 -3.75
N ARG A 135 -8.20 -37.21 -3.56
CA ARG A 135 -8.75 -36.39 -4.64
C ARG A 135 -8.61 -34.93 -4.25
N TYR A 136 -8.15 -34.12 -5.19
CA TYR A 136 -8.02 -32.69 -4.98
C TYR A 136 -9.36 -32.07 -4.51
N ILE A 137 -9.32 -31.45 -3.33
CA ILE A 137 -10.40 -30.70 -2.71
C ILE A 137 -10.20 -29.23 -3.07
N PRO A 138 -11.07 -28.62 -3.89
CA PRO A 138 -10.94 -27.23 -4.28
C PRO A 138 -11.26 -26.30 -3.10
N VAL A 139 -10.71 -25.08 -3.14
CA VAL A 139 -10.89 -24.04 -2.11
C VAL A 139 -12.37 -23.80 -1.75
N MET A 140 -13.27 -23.85 -2.74
CA MET A 140 -14.71 -23.73 -2.50
C MET A 140 -15.23 -24.76 -1.48
N ARG A 141 -14.78 -26.01 -1.56
CA ARG A 141 -15.24 -27.07 -0.67
C ARG A 141 -14.78 -26.86 0.76
N PHE A 142 -13.59 -26.29 0.97
CA PHE A 142 -13.15 -25.90 2.31
C PHE A 142 -14.01 -24.75 2.86
N ALA A 143 -14.34 -23.75 2.04
CA ALA A 143 -15.20 -22.64 2.47
C ALA A 143 -16.63 -23.11 2.84
N GLU A 144 -17.21 -24.03 2.06
CA GLU A 144 -18.48 -24.68 2.37
C GLU A 144 -18.40 -25.53 3.65
N ALA A 145 -17.32 -26.30 3.81
CA ALA A 145 -17.07 -27.08 5.01
C ALA A 145 -16.93 -26.18 6.25
N PHE A 146 -16.19 -25.07 6.15
CA PHE A 146 -16.07 -24.10 7.23
C PHE A 146 -17.41 -23.46 7.58
N SER A 147 -18.21 -23.07 6.59
CA SER A 147 -19.56 -22.50 6.81
C SER A 147 -20.50 -23.49 7.51
N SER A 148 -20.27 -24.79 7.37
CA SER A 148 -21.05 -25.83 8.04
C SER A 148 -20.45 -26.32 9.36
N TYR A 149 -19.17 -26.03 9.61
CA TYR A 149 -18.45 -26.35 10.84
C TYR A 149 -18.96 -25.51 12.02
N SER A 150 -18.87 -26.04 13.24
CA SER A 150 -19.42 -25.40 14.44
C SER A 150 -18.91 -23.96 14.65
N ILE A 151 -17.62 -23.73 14.46
CA ILE A 151 -17.00 -22.40 14.59
C ILE A 151 -17.54 -21.45 13.52
N GLY A 152 -17.61 -21.89 12.27
CA GLY A 152 -18.09 -21.05 11.17
C GLY A 152 -19.57 -20.71 11.29
N LYS A 153 -20.40 -21.65 11.75
CA LYS A 153 -21.82 -21.41 12.06
C LYS A 153 -21.99 -20.39 13.17
N ASN A 154 -21.34 -20.60 14.32
CA ASN A 154 -21.42 -19.68 15.46
C ASN A 154 -20.96 -18.27 15.05
N LEU A 155 -19.89 -18.17 14.26
CA LEU A 155 -19.41 -16.90 13.74
C LEU A 155 -20.43 -16.24 12.80
N SER A 156 -21.04 -17.00 11.88
CA SER A 156 -22.07 -16.45 10.99
C SER A 156 -23.29 -15.96 11.77
N GLU A 157 -23.73 -16.73 12.77
CA GLU A 157 -24.84 -16.35 13.66
C GLU A 157 -24.50 -15.08 14.45
N GLU A 158 -23.28 -14.96 14.95
CA GLU A 158 -22.82 -13.77 15.68
C GLU A 158 -22.75 -12.54 14.77
N LEU A 159 -22.29 -12.70 13.53
CA LEU A 159 -22.20 -11.61 12.55
C LEU A 159 -23.57 -11.18 12.01
N ASP A 160 -24.55 -12.09 12.00
CA ASP A 160 -25.92 -11.80 11.60
C ASP A 160 -26.69 -10.99 12.65
N VAL A 161 -26.25 -11.00 13.92
CA VAL A 161 -26.84 -10.15 14.96
C VAL A 161 -26.56 -8.67 14.61
N PRO A 162 -27.59 -7.86 14.34
CA PRO A 162 -27.38 -6.48 13.97
C PRO A 162 -26.78 -5.69 15.13
N PHE A 163 -25.73 -4.92 14.86
CA PHE A 163 -25.13 -4.08 15.87
C PHE A 163 -26.06 -2.94 16.29
N ASP A 164 -26.50 -2.95 17.56
CA ASP A 164 -27.29 -1.86 18.11
C ASP A 164 -26.40 -0.65 18.45
N LYS A 165 -26.47 0.36 17.58
CA LYS A 165 -25.74 1.63 17.68
C LYS A 165 -26.00 2.38 18.99
N ARG A 166 -27.10 2.10 19.71
CA ARG A 166 -27.42 2.74 21.00
C ARG A 166 -26.40 2.42 22.09
N TYR A 167 -25.78 1.25 22.02
CA TYR A 167 -24.75 0.82 22.96
C TYR A 167 -23.34 1.23 22.53
N ASN A 168 -23.21 2.03 21.47
CA ASN A 168 -21.92 2.44 20.97
C ASN A 168 -21.32 3.53 21.86
N HIS A 169 -20.07 3.36 22.26
CA HIS A 169 -19.36 4.42 22.97
C HIS A 169 -19.19 5.61 22.01
N PRO A 170 -19.45 6.87 22.44
CA PRO A 170 -19.38 8.03 21.55
C PRO A 170 -18.00 8.25 20.92
N ALA A 171 -16.94 7.69 21.52
CA ALA A 171 -15.58 7.70 20.98
C ALA A 171 -15.21 6.47 20.11
N ALA A 172 -16.12 5.54 19.86
CA ALA A 172 -15.82 4.29 19.13
C ALA A 172 -15.70 4.49 17.61
N LEU A 173 -16.44 5.44 17.04
CA LEU A 173 -16.36 5.81 15.63
C LEU A 173 -15.94 7.27 15.53
N SER A 174 -14.84 7.54 14.81
CA SER A 174 -14.45 8.91 14.50
C SER A 174 -15.54 9.55 13.62
N SER A 175 -16.26 10.53 14.16
CA SER A 175 -17.28 11.28 13.42
C SER A 175 -16.68 12.28 12.42
N SER A 176 -15.42 12.68 12.66
CA SER A 176 -14.69 13.63 11.83
C SER A 176 -13.69 12.91 10.92
N HIS A 177 -13.64 13.32 9.66
CA HIS A 177 -12.63 12.84 8.71
C HIS A 177 -11.20 13.28 9.09
N TYR A 178 -11.05 14.38 9.84
CA TYR A 178 -9.76 14.88 10.31
C TYR A 178 -9.83 15.13 11.82
N GLY A 179 -8.81 14.67 12.55
CA GLY A 179 -8.68 14.94 14.00
C GLY A 179 -8.28 16.39 14.32
N VAL A 180 -7.92 17.18 13.30
CA VAL A 180 -7.38 18.54 13.42
C VAL A 180 -7.96 19.43 12.32
N LYS A 181 -8.03 20.75 12.55
CA LYS A 181 -8.53 21.73 11.57
C LYS A 181 -7.64 21.77 10.32
N LYS A 182 -8.25 21.95 9.13
CA LYS A 182 -7.52 22.04 7.85
C LYS A 182 -6.41 23.10 7.83
N ILE A 183 -6.61 24.25 8.48
CA ILE A 183 -5.61 25.32 8.54
C ILE A 183 -4.36 24.90 9.33
N GLU A 184 -4.55 24.10 10.38
CA GLU A 184 -3.47 23.62 11.22
C GLU A 184 -2.72 22.47 10.56
N LEU A 185 -3.44 21.61 9.81
CA LEU A 185 -2.82 20.64 8.90
C LEU A 185 -1.97 21.36 7.83
N LEU A 186 -2.46 22.47 7.26
CA LEU A 186 -1.72 23.23 6.26
C LEU A 186 -0.47 23.89 6.86
N LYS A 187 -0.59 24.48 8.06
CA LYS A 187 0.56 25.03 8.80
C LYS A 187 1.61 23.94 9.08
N THR A 188 1.18 22.79 9.60
CA THR A 188 2.07 21.66 9.92
C THR A 188 2.80 21.15 8.66
N ASN A 189 2.09 21.01 7.54
CA ASN A 189 2.70 20.62 6.27
C ASN A 189 3.71 21.67 5.76
N PHE A 190 3.39 22.96 5.90
CA PHE A 190 4.30 24.04 5.53
C PHE A 190 5.57 24.04 6.39
N ASP A 191 5.43 23.89 7.71
CA ASP A 191 6.56 23.79 8.64
C ASP A 191 7.45 22.57 8.32
N TRP A 192 6.84 21.43 8.00
CA TRP A 192 7.54 20.23 7.52
C TRP A 192 8.34 20.49 6.24
N GLN A 193 7.73 21.13 5.23
CA GLN A 193 8.43 21.46 3.99
C GLN A 193 9.56 22.45 4.23
N LEU A 194 9.35 23.46 5.07
CA LEU A 194 10.38 24.43 5.42
C LEU A 194 11.57 23.76 6.12
N LEU A 195 11.32 22.81 7.01
CA LEU A 195 12.36 22.02 7.68
C LEU A 195 13.14 21.16 6.68
N LEU A 196 12.44 20.49 5.76
CA LEU A 196 13.08 19.70 4.69
C LEU A 196 13.93 20.59 3.76
N MET A 197 13.43 21.78 3.41
CA MET A 197 14.14 22.76 2.60
C MET A 197 15.39 23.27 3.31
N LYS A 198 15.30 23.60 4.61
CA LYS A 198 16.46 24.02 5.42
C LYS A 198 17.53 22.91 5.50
N ARG A 199 17.12 21.65 5.69
CA ARG A 199 18.06 20.51 5.78
C ARG A 199 18.78 20.24 4.45
N ASN A 200 18.08 20.42 3.33
CA ASN A 200 18.62 20.20 1.99
C ASN A 200 18.92 21.51 1.25
N LEU A 201 19.20 22.59 1.99
CA LEU A 201 19.32 23.96 1.45
C LEU A 201 20.29 24.05 0.27
N PHE A 202 21.37 23.28 0.33
CA PHE A 202 22.38 23.19 -0.74
C PHE A 202 21.75 22.90 -2.11
N ILE A 203 20.81 21.95 -2.20
CA ILE A 203 20.17 21.57 -3.47
C ILE A 203 19.33 22.72 -4.00
N TYR A 204 18.65 23.45 -3.12
CA TYR A 204 17.81 24.58 -3.51
C TYR A 204 18.64 25.77 -3.96
N VAL A 205 19.72 26.10 -3.25
CA VAL A 205 20.68 27.15 -3.64
C VAL A 205 21.29 26.83 -5.01
N PHE A 206 21.73 25.58 -5.20
CA PHE A 206 22.28 25.14 -6.48
C PHE A 206 21.27 25.27 -7.63
N LYS A 207 20.03 24.79 -7.43
CA LYS A 207 18.96 24.95 -8.43
C LYS A 207 18.63 26.42 -8.72
N PHE A 208 18.66 27.28 -7.70
CA PHE A 208 18.40 28.71 -7.87
C PHE A 208 19.49 29.37 -8.73
N ILE A 209 20.75 29.04 -8.48
CA ILE A 209 21.89 29.51 -9.30
C ILE A 209 21.75 29.01 -10.75
N GLN A 210 21.35 27.74 -10.95
CA GLN A 210 21.11 27.20 -12.29
C GLN A 210 20.02 27.96 -13.05
N ILE A 211 18.89 28.24 -12.40
CA ILE A 211 17.78 28.99 -13.02
C ILE A 211 18.25 30.40 -13.38
N ILE A 212 18.98 31.09 -12.49
CA ILE A 212 19.53 32.43 -12.78
C ILE A 212 20.41 32.40 -14.03
N ASN A 213 21.32 31.42 -14.14
CA ASN A 213 22.22 31.31 -15.30
C ASN A 213 21.45 31.03 -16.60
N ILE A 214 20.42 30.17 -16.56
CA ILE A 214 19.55 29.90 -17.72
C ILE A 214 18.79 31.16 -18.11
N SER A 215 18.22 31.88 -17.15
CA SER A 215 17.50 33.13 -17.40
C SER A 215 18.40 34.21 -17.99
N LEU A 216 19.61 34.39 -17.46
CA LEU A 216 20.59 35.34 -18.00
C LEU A 216 20.99 34.99 -19.44
N THR A 217 21.26 33.71 -19.72
CA THR A 217 21.59 33.25 -21.08
C THR A 217 20.43 33.48 -22.04
N ALA A 218 19.19 33.19 -21.61
CA ALA A 218 18.00 33.41 -22.42
C ALA A 218 17.76 34.90 -22.72
N VAL A 219 17.89 35.76 -21.71
CA VAL A 219 17.76 37.23 -21.88
C VAL A 219 18.85 37.73 -22.83
N ASN A 220 20.10 37.30 -22.64
CA ASN A 220 21.22 37.69 -23.50
C ASN A 220 20.97 37.30 -24.97
N TYR A 221 20.46 36.09 -25.21
CA TYR A 221 20.07 35.63 -26.55
C TYR A 221 18.93 36.47 -27.15
N VAL A 222 17.89 36.78 -26.38
CA VAL A 222 16.77 37.60 -26.86
C VAL A 222 17.22 39.02 -27.22
N VAL A 223 18.04 39.64 -26.37
CA VAL A 223 18.49 41.03 -26.57
C VAL A 223 19.49 41.12 -27.74
N ASN A 224 20.48 40.24 -27.81
CA ASN A 224 21.57 40.38 -28.78
C ASN A 224 21.28 39.72 -30.13
N GLU A 225 20.59 38.57 -30.16
CA GLU A 225 20.31 37.86 -31.42
C GLU A 225 18.93 38.18 -31.98
N MET A 226 17.90 38.27 -31.12
CA MET A 226 16.53 38.47 -31.60
C MET A 226 16.18 39.95 -31.81
N ALA A 227 16.41 40.83 -30.84
CA ALA A 227 15.92 42.22 -30.90
C ALA A 227 16.39 43.00 -32.16
N PRO A 228 17.65 42.88 -32.63
CA PRO A 228 18.11 43.56 -33.85
C PRO A 228 17.50 43.01 -35.14
N GLY A 229 17.02 41.76 -35.13
CA GLY A 229 16.29 41.14 -36.23
C GLY A 229 14.85 41.63 -36.32
N TRP A 230 14.19 41.81 -35.16
CA TRP A 230 12.81 42.34 -35.11
C TRP A 230 12.73 43.82 -35.48
N THR A 231 13.69 44.64 -35.04
CA THR A 231 13.75 46.05 -35.43
C THR A 231 14.00 46.21 -36.93
N ARG A 232 14.85 45.37 -37.54
CA ARG A 232 15.05 45.34 -39.00
C ARG A 232 13.82 44.86 -39.77
N LEU A 233 13.11 43.85 -39.29
CA LEU A 233 11.87 43.38 -39.93
C LEU A 233 10.74 44.42 -39.82
N TRP A 234 10.65 45.11 -38.69
CA TRP A 234 9.68 46.20 -38.48
C TRP A 234 9.99 47.42 -39.35
N SER A 235 11.27 47.79 -39.51
CA SER A 235 11.66 48.87 -40.43
C SER A 235 11.42 48.51 -41.89
N LEU A 236 11.69 47.26 -42.30
CA LEU A 236 11.38 46.77 -43.65
C LEU A 236 9.87 46.70 -43.92
N SER A 237 9.06 46.44 -42.89
CA SER A 237 7.59 46.50 -42.95
C SER A 237 7.02 47.91 -43.12
N GLN A 238 7.75 48.93 -42.68
CA GLN A 238 7.38 50.33 -42.92
C GLN A 238 7.80 50.81 -44.33
N GLN A 239 8.85 50.22 -44.92
CA GLN A 239 9.36 50.59 -46.25
C GLN A 239 8.69 49.88 -47.43
N HIS A 240 8.19 48.65 -47.24
CA HIS A 240 7.51 47.90 -48.29
C HIS A 240 6.09 47.57 -47.86
N GLY A 241 5.10 48.15 -48.55
CA GLY A 241 3.68 47.89 -48.30
C GLY A 241 3.33 46.39 -48.36
N GLY A 242 3.07 45.81 -47.19
CA GLY A 242 2.17 44.68 -46.91
C GLY A 242 2.48 43.29 -47.51
N GLN A 243 2.70 43.14 -48.81
CA GLN A 243 2.46 41.85 -49.47
C GLN A 243 3.65 40.88 -49.56
N GLN A 244 4.90 41.36 -49.49
CA GLN A 244 6.08 40.49 -49.69
C GLN A 244 6.69 39.93 -48.40
N ILE A 245 6.24 40.41 -47.23
CA ILE A 245 6.84 40.12 -45.92
C ILE A 245 6.25 38.84 -45.30
N ASP A 246 4.98 38.53 -45.59
CA ASP A 246 4.25 37.39 -45.01
C ASP A 246 4.87 36.01 -45.31
N ALA A 247 5.41 35.81 -46.52
CA ALA A 247 6.01 34.54 -46.92
C ALA A 247 7.35 34.24 -46.22
N ARG A 248 8.12 35.28 -45.87
CA ARG A 248 9.40 35.13 -45.15
C ARG A 248 9.20 35.04 -43.63
N VAL A 249 8.21 35.74 -43.09
CA VAL A 249 7.85 35.71 -41.66
C VAL A 249 7.27 34.34 -41.27
N SER A 250 6.46 33.70 -42.12
CA SER A 250 5.92 32.36 -41.84
C SER A 250 7.02 31.28 -41.76
N LYS A 251 8.02 31.36 -42.64
CA LYS A 251 9.15 30.42 -42.70
C LYS A 251 10.07 30.56 -41.47
N TRP A 252 10.26 31.79 -40.97
CA TRP A 252 11.02 32.08 -39.74
C TRP A 252 10.27 31.65 -38.46
N ARG A 253 8.94 31.80 -38.42
CA ARG A 253 8.11 31.36 -37.29
C ARG A 253 8.24 29.85 -37.05
N ASN A 254 8.28 29.06 -38.13
CA ASN A 254 8.46 27.61 -38.07
C ASN A 254 9.86 27.18 -37.60
N TYR A 255 10.92 27.93 -37.90
CA TYR A 255 12.28 27.63 -37.42
C TYR A 255 12.47 27.97 -35.92
N LYS A 256 11.90 29.09 -35.46
CA LYS A 256 11.94 29.50 -34.05
C LYS A 256 11.16 28.55 -33.13
N ILE A 257 9.98 28.09 -33.56
CA ILE A 257 9.18 27.12 -32.80
C ILE A 257 9.95 25.80 -32.64
N LYS A 258 10.69 25.36 -33.67
CA LYS A 258 11.54 24.15 -33.58
C LYS A 258 12.75 24.33 -32.66
N LEU A 259 13.39 25.50 -32.65
CA LEU A 259 14.56 25.75 -31.80
C LEU A 259 14.19 25.89 -30.31
N VAL A 260 13.09 26.61 -30.01
CA VAL A 260 12.57 26.76 -28.65
C VAL A 260 12.04 25.44 -28.10
N ALA A 261 11.40 24.61 -28.95
CA ALA A 261 11.00 23.25 -28.58
C ALA A 261 12.19 22.31 -28.32
N GLY A 262 13.29 22.44 -29.08
CA GLY A 262 14.52 21.65 -28.86
C GLY A 262 15.23 21.99 -27.55
N VAL A 263 15.36 23.29 -27.24
CA VAL A 263 16.03 23.76 -26.01
C VAL A 263 15.19 23.52 -24.76
N LEU A 264 13.86 23.64 -24.85
CA LEU A 264 12.96 23.27 -23.74
C LEU A 264 12.81 21.75 -23.57
N GLY A 265 12.91 20.98 -24.65
CA GLY A 265 12.83 19.52 -24.63
C GLY A 265 14.01 18.86 -23.89
N GLU A 266 15.23 19.34 -24.10
CA GLU A 266 16.43 18.80 -23.42
C GLU A 266 16.59 19.28 -21.97
N ALA A 267 16.07 20.46 -21.62
CA ALA A 267 16.20 21.01 -20.27
C ALA A 267 15.09 20.56 -19.29
N MET A 268 13.94 20.10 -19.80
CA MET A 268 12.76 19.80 -18.98
C MET A 268 12.54 18.30 -18.71
N PHE A 269 13.31 17.40 -19.35
CA PHE A 269 13.28 15.96 -19.11
C PHE A 269 14.68 15.34 -19.08
N PRO A 270 15.36 15.27 -17.92
CA PRO A 270 16.37 14.24 -17.75
C PRO A 270 15.63 12.90 -17.77
N GLU A 271 15.99 12.02 -18.71
CA GLU A 271 15.50 10.65 -18.81
C GLU A 271 15.47 9.97 -17.44
N ALA A 272 14.29 9.91 -16.84
CA ALA A 272 13.99 8.95 -15.81
C ALA A 272 13.83 7.59 -16.52
N ARG A 273 14.92 6.82 -16.62
CA ARG A 273 14.81 5.37 -16.82
C ARG A 273 14.10 4.80 -15.59
N VAL A 274 12.77 4.75 -15.66
CA VAL A 274 11.93 4.00 -14.74
C VAL A 274 11.55 2.70 -15.44
N GLY A 275 11.98 1.61 -14.79
CA GLY A 275 11.44 0.25 -14.79
C GLY A 275 10.56 -0.20 -15.94
N GLY A 276 10.97 -1.30 -16.57
CA GLY A 276 10.18 -2.05 -17.54
C GLY A 276 8.80 -2.49 -17.04
N PRO A 277 7.97 -3.04 -17.93
CA PRO A 277 6.59 -3.38 -17.64
C PRO A 277 6.50 -4.40 -16.50
N TYR A 278 5.95 -3.95 -15.37
CA TYR A 278 5.51 -4.85 -14.31
C TYR A 278 4.31 -5.63 -14.85
N GLN A 279 4.55 -6.89 -15.22
CA GLN A 279 3.47 -7.85 -15.44
C GLN A 279 2.73 -8.07 -14.10
N PRO A 280 1.38 -8.14 -14.10
CA PRO A 280 0.66 -8.55 -12.90
C PRO A 280 0.95 -10.04 -12.66
N ARG A 281 1.85 -10.33 -11.74
CA ARG A 281 1.95 -11.68 -11.16
C ARG A 281 0.73 -11.88 -10.27
N ARG A 282 -0.13 -12.78 -10.73
CA ARG A 282 -1.08 -13.51 -9.91
C ARG A 282 -0.34 -14.12 -8.72
N LEU A 283 -0.66 -13.68 -7.52
CA LEU A 283 -0.29 -14.30 -6.25
C LEU A 283 -1.53 -14.22 -5.37
N ASP A 284 -2.41 -15.19 -5.56
CA ASP A 284 -3.31 -15.65 -4.52
C ASP A 284 -2.45 -16.22 -3.39
N LEU A 285 -2.47 -15.61 -2.21
CA LEU A 285 -2.27 -16.22 -0.87
C LEU A 285 -2.15 -15.11 0.17
N ALA A 286 -3.28 -14.73 0.77
CA ALA A 286 -3.31 -13.84 1.93
C ALA A 286 -3.44 -14.70 3.20
N PHE A 287 -2.37 -14.77 3.98
CA PHE A 287 -2.42 -15.20 5.37
C PHE A 287 -2.71 -13.98 6.22
N THR A 288 -3.96 -13.85 6.69
CA THR A 288 -4.31 -12.84 7.70
C THR A 288 -4.45 -13.54 9.04
N SER A 289 -3.34 -13.65 9.77
CA SER A 289 -3.39 -14.04 11.17
C SER A 289 -3.93 -12.86 11.98
N THR A 290 -5.17 -12.96 12.45
CA THR A 290 -5.84 -11.87 13.15
C THR A 290 -5.61 -12.00 14.65
N VAL A 291 -5.09 -10.98 15.32
CA VAL A 291 -5.19 -10.91 16.79
C VAL A 291 -6.55 -10.28 17.08
N ALA A 292 -7.59 -11.11 17.15
CA ALA A 292 -8.90 -10.72 17.63
C ALA A 292 -9.14 -11.34 19.00
N PHE A 293 -9.56 -10.49 19.94
CA PHE A 293 -10.33 -10.89 21.11
C PHE A 293 -11.38 -9.81 21.29
N PRO A 294 -12.66 -10.19 21.40
CA PRO A 294 -13.46 -9.64 22.48
C PRO A 294 -14.30 -10.73 23.16
N PRO A 295 -14.52 -10.66 24.47
CA PRO A 295 -15.86 -10.89 24.99
C PRO A 295 -16.52 -9.53 25.13
N HIS A 296 -17.63 -9.35 24.42
CA HIS A 296 -18.50 -8.18 24.32
C HIS A 296 -18.27 -7.20 23.16
N ARG A 297 -19.24 -7.25 22.24
CA ARG A 297 -19.68 -6.22 21.28
C ARG A 297 -18.90 -6.13 19.95
N ALA A 298 -19.45 -6.85 18.99
CA ALA A 298 -19.78 -6.41 17.63
C ALA A 298 -18.68 -5.74 16.79
N LEU A 299 -18.10 -6.55 15.90
CA LEU A 299 -17.49 -6.10 14.66
C LEU A 299 -18.20 -6.77 13.47
N ALA A 300 -19.45 -6.38 13.24
CA ALA A 300 -20.19 -6.66 12.01
C ALA A 300 -20.45 -5.35 11.27
N SER A 301 -19.44 -4.86 10.52
CA SER A 301 -19.59 -4.00 9.32
C SER A 301 -18.27 -3.30 8.95
N ILE A 302 -17.28 -4.02 8.40
CA ILE A 302 -16.13 -3.37 7.73
C ILE A 302 -15.89 -3.91 6.30
N TRP A 303 -16.70 -4.86 5.80
CA TRP A 303 -16.61 -5.28 4.40
C TRP A 303 -17.68 -4.60 3.55
N PRO A 304 -17.32 -3.77 2.54
CA PRO A 304 -18.29 -3.33 1.55
C PRO A 304 -18.74 -4.54 0.73
N GLN A 305 -20.04 -4.82 0.78
CA GLN A 305 -20.72 -5.69 -0.18
C GLN A 305 -20.41 -5.20 -1.61
N LYS A 306 -20.03 -6.15 -2.46
CA LYS A 306 -19.81 -5.98 -3.91
C LYS A 306 -20.91 -5.12 -4.55
N GLY A 307 -20.51 -3.99 -5.15
CA GLY A 307 -21.33 -3.19 -6.05
C GLY A 307 -20.58 -2.93 -7.36
N SER A 308 -21.06 -3.59 -8.42
CA SER A 308 -20.98 -3.23 -9.85
C SER A 308 -19.86 -2.29 -10.32
N TRP A 309 -18.88 -2.86 -11.03
CA TRP A 309 -18.09 -2.14 -12.03
C TRP A 309 -18.34 -2.78 -13.40
N GLU A 310 -19.46 -2.43 -14.01
CA GLU A 310 -19.64 -2.47 -15.47
C GLU A 310 -20.18 -1.11 -15.92
N ARG A 311 -19.44 -0.49 -16.85
CA ARG A 311 -19.72 0.69 -17.68
C ARG A 311 -19.08 2.03 -17.27
N LEU A 312 -18.31 2.51 -18.26
CA LEU A 312 -17.64 3.80 -18.49
C LEU A 312 -16.31 4.01 -17.77
#